data_AF-A0ABD5F0Y2-F1
#
_entry.id   AF-A0ABD5F0Y2-F1
#
_cell.length_a   1.000
_cell.length_b   1.000
_cell.length_c   1.000
_cell.angle_alpha   90.00
_cell.angle_beta   90.00
_cell.angle_gamma   90.00
#
_symmetry.space_group_name_H-M   'P 1'
#
loop_
_entity.id
_entity.type
_entity.pdbx_description
1 polymer ?
#
loop_
_entity_poly.entity_id
_entity_poly.type
_entity_poly.pdbx_seq_one_letter_code
_entity_poly.pdbx_strand_id
1 'polypeptide(L)'
;MTEQKPRMYRDMTWPEIAEAARADIPVAIPIGSTEQHGHHLPVCTDWLIPEKLLEEASRRTDLVVGQFVPFGYRSRPGSGGGQHIPGTLSLRATTYIALLED
;
A
#
# COMPACT_ATOMS: atom_id res chain seq x y z
N MET A 1 8.39 -23.30 -10.25
CA MET A 1 7.52 -22.17 -10.62
C MET A 1 8.42 -21.13 -11.26
N THR A 2 8.17 -20.77 -12.51
CA THR A 2 8.93 -19.70 -13.19
C THR A 2 8.53 -18.36 -12.60
N GLU A 3 9.50 -17.58 -12.11
CA GLU A 3 9.25 -16.23 -11.62
C GLU A 3 8.82 -15.32 -12.77
N GLN A 4 7.66 -14.67 -12.61
CA GLN A 4 7.15 -13.68 -13.55
C GLN A 4 7.58 -12.26 -13.11
N LYS A 5 7.68 -11.34 -14.08
CA LYS A 5 7.93 -9.92 -13.78
C LYS A 5 6.78 -9.39 -12.90
N PRO A 6 7.07 -8.66 -11.81
CA PRO A 6 6.03 -8.11 -10.97
C PRO A 6 5.18 -7.11 -11.76
N ARG A 7 3.86 -7.19 -11.58
CA ARG A 7 2.90 -6.28 -12.21
C ARG A 7 2.59 -5.13 -11.27
N MET A 8 3.50 -4.15 -11.20
CA MET A 8 3.27 -2.92 -10.45
C MET A 8 2.42 -1.97 -11.29
N TYR A 9 1.28 -1.53 -10.78
CA TYR A 9 0.34 -0.65 -11.50
C TYR A 9 1.03 0.62 -12.02
N ARG A 10 1.99 1.17 -11.25
CA ARG A 10 2.79 2.35 -11.62
C ARG A 10 3.75 2.14 -12.80
N ASP A 11 4.08 0.89 -13.12
CA ASP A 11 5.01 0.52 -14.19
C ASP A 11 4.27 0.01 -15.45
N MET A 12 2.94 -0.08 -15.40
CA MET A 12 2.09 -0.55 -16.49
C MET A 12 1.53 0.62 -17.30
N THR A 13 1.47 0.43 -18.61
CA THR A 13 0.74 1.29 -19.53
C THR A 13 -0.76 1.00 -19.49
N TRP A 14 -1.59 1.96 -19.88
CA TRP A 14 -3.05 1.77 -19.87
C TRP A 14 -3.53 0.58 -20.74
N PRO A 15 -2.90 0.20 -21.89
CA PRO A 15 -3.29 -1.00 -22.61
C PRO A 15 -2.96 -2.29 -21.87
N GLU A 16 -1.80 -2.38 -21.19
CA GLU A 16 -1.43 -3.54 -20.36
C GLU A 16 -2.40 -3.71 -19.18
N ILE A 17 -2.87 -2.61 -18.59
CA ILE A 17 -3.91 -2.62 -17.57
C ILE A 17 -5.24 -3.14 -18.15
N ALA A 18 -5.62 -2.69 -19.35
CA ALA A 18 -6.83 -3.17 -20.02
C ALA A 18 -6.76 -4.68 -20.35
N GLU A 19 -5.60 -5.20 -20.73
CA GLU A 19 -5.38 -6.63 -20.93
C GLU A 19 -5.50 -7.42 -19.62
N ALA A 20 -4.89 -6.94 -18.54
CA ALA A 20 -5.02 -7.56 -17.22
C ALA A 20 -6.49 -7.60 -16.73
N ALA A 21 -7.23 -6.52 -16.95
CA ALA A 21 -8.65 -6.44 -16.62
C ALA A 21 -9.50 -7.42 -17.45
N ARG A 22 -9.24 -7.57 -18.75
CA ARG A 22 -9.93 -8.57 -19.60
C ARG A 22 -9.63 -10.01 -19.17
N ALA A 23 -8.47 -10.24 -18.57
CA ALA A 23 -8.06 -11.53 -18.04
C ALA A 23 -8.54 -11.77 -16.59
N ASP A 24 -9.36 -10.87 -16.03
CA ASP A 24 -9.90 -10.94 -14.66
C ASP A 24 -8.81 -11.06 -13.57
N ILE A 25 -7.67 -10.39 -13.81
CA ILE A 25 -6.55 -10.39 -12.85
C ILE A 25 -6.88 -9.41 -11.71
N PRO A 26 -6.86 -9.86 -10.44
CA PRO A 26 -7.17 -9.00 -9.30
C PRO A 26 -6.12 -7.92 -9.08
N VAL A 27 -6.55 -6.80 -8.48
CA VAL A 27 -5.67 -5.74 -7.99
C VAL A 27 -5.62 -5.80 -6.46
N ALA A 28 -4.42 -5.86 -5.89
CA ALA A 28 -4.22 -5.66 -4.46
C ALA A 28 -3.65 -4.26 -4.23
N ILE A 29 -4.36 -3.43 -3.46
CA ILE A 29 -3.92 -2.09 -3.09
C ILE A 29 -3.23 -2.18 -1.72
N PRO A 30 -1.92 -1.91 -1.62
CA PRO A 30 -1.24 -1.84 -0.33
C PRO A 30 -1.74 -0.64 0.47
N ILE A 31 -2.25 -0.89 1.66
CA ILE A 31 -2.76 0.14 2.58
C ILE A 31 -1.86 0.18 3.81
N GLY A 32 -1.38 1.37 4.15
CA GLY A 32 -0.48 1.58 5.29
C GLY A 32 -0.65 2.94 5.94
N SER A 33 0.42 3.43 6.56
CA SER A 33 0.48 4.72 7.23
C SER A 33 1.88 5.31 7.13
N THR A 34 1.97 6.63 7.24
CA THR A 34 3.23 7.30 7.52
C THR A 34 3.26 7.55 9.02
N GLU A 35 3.89 6.65 9.76
CA GLU A 35 3.86 6.60 11.24
C GLU A 35 5.27 6.49 11.82
N GLN A 36 5.50 7.07 13.00
CA GLN A 36 6.73 6.85 13.74
C GLN A 36 6.95 5.35 14.05
N HIS A 37 8.19 4.87 13.92
CA HIS A 37 8.57 3.48 14.28
C HIS A 37 9.80 3.47 15.21
N GLY A 38 9.79 4.38 16.18
CA GLY A 38 10.92 4.61 17.09
C GLY A 38 12.15 5.19 16.38
N HIS A 39 13.29 5.22 17.08
CA HIS A 39 14.50 5.92 16.62
C HIS A 39 15.29 5.20 15.51
N HIS A 40 14.90 3.99 15.12
CA HIS A 40 15.73 3.09 14.32
C HIS A 40 15.10 2.69 12.97
N LEU A 41 13.82 3.00 12.75
CA LEU A 41 13.11 2.68 11.52
C LEU A 41 12.53 3.94 10.87
N PRO A 42 12.38 3.94 9.53
CA PRO A 42 11.76 5.03 8.81
C PRO A 42 10.24 5.06 8.99
N VAL A 43 9.65 6.23 8.74
CA VAL A 43 8.20 6.43 8.88
C VAL A 43 7.35 5.77 7.80
N CYS A 44 7.98 5.19 6.77
CA CYS A 44 7.31 4.52 5.65
C CYS A 44 7.00 3.05 5.90
N THR A 45 7.40 2.51 7.05
CA THR A 45 7.39 1.06 7.33
C THR A 45 6.03 0.41 7.01
N ASP A 46 4.92 1.05 7.38
CA ASP A 46 3.59 0.45 7.24
C ASP A 46 3.07 0.40 5.81
N TRP A 47 3.57 1.21 4.88
CA TRP A 47 3.21 1.08 3.45
C TRP A 47 4.30 0.38 2.64
N LEU A 48 5.57 0.48 3.04
CA LEU A 48 6.69 -0.15 2.35
C LEU A 48 6.67 -1.68 2.50
N ILE A 49 6.42 -2.20 3.71
CA ILE A 49 6.39 -3.65 3.95
C ILE A 49 5.28 -4.33 3.13
N PRO A 50 4.01 -3.87 3.16
CA PRO A 50 2.96 -4.45 2.34
C PRO A 50 3.22 -4.32 0.84
N GLU A 51 3.76 -3.18 0.37
CA GLU A 51 4.12 -3.01 -1.04
C GLU A 51 5.13 -4.07 -1.49
N LYS A 52 6.21 -4.28 -0.71
CA LYS A 52 7.24 -5.28 -1.04
C LYS A 52 6.73 -6.72 -0.91
N LEU A 53 5.86 -6.99 0.05
CA LEU A 53 5.21 -8.29 0.18
C LEU A 53 4.35 -8.60 -1.06
N LEU A 54 3.56 -7.62 -1.52
CA LEU A 54 2.70 -7.78 -2.69
C LEU A 54 3.51 -7.84 -4.00
N GLU A 55 4.62 -7.10 -4.10
CA GLU A 55 5.56 -7.22 -5.22
C GLU A 55 6.03 -8.67 -5.36
N GLU A 56 6.51 -9.29 -4.26
CA GLU A 56 6.95 -10.68 -4.25
C GLU A 56 5.82 -11.68 -4.49
N ALA A 57 4.61 -11.41 -3.98
CA ALA A 57 3.43 -12.24 -4.24
C ALA A 57 3.06 -12.22 -5.74
N SER A 58 3.14 -11.06 -6.40
CA SER A 58 2.82 -10.89 -7.83
C SER A 58 3.78 -11.66 -8.76
N ARG A 59 5.01 -11.94 -8.30
CA ARG A 59 5.97 -12.79 -9.03
C ARG A 59 5.55 -14.26 -9.08
N ARG A 60 4.59 -14.67 -8.25
CA ARG A 60 4.18 -16.07 -8.06
C ARG A 60 2.69 -16.30 -8.30
N THR A 61 1.92 -15.24 -8.49
CA THR A 61 0.46 -15.25 -8.62
C THR A 61 0.01 -14.22 -9.65
N ASP A 62 -1.12 -14.45 -10.31
CA ASP A 62 -1.74 -13.43 -11.16
C ASP A 62 -2.37 -12.35 -10.28
N LEU A 63 -1.59 -11.30 -10.03
CA LEU A 63 -1.95 -10.18 -9.19
C LEU A 63 -1.30 -8.91 -9.73
N VAL A 64 -2.07 -7.83 -9.83
CA VAL A 64 -1.54 -6.48 -10.04
C VAL A 64 -1.41 -5.80 -8.69
N VAL A 65 -0.24 -5.23 -8.40
CA VAL A 65 0.00 -4.43 -7.19
C VAL A 65 -0.40 -2.99 -7.48
N GLY A 66 -1.49 -2.55 -6.88
CA GLY A 66 -2.02 -1.18 -7.00
C GLY A 66 -1.10 -0.13 -6.38
N GLN A 67 -1.44 1.14 -6.60
CA GLN A 67 -0.75 2.26 -5.97
C GLN A 67 -0.92 2.19 -4.44
N PHE A 68 0.19 2.20 -3.70
CA PHE A 68 0.12 2.21 -2.23
C PHE A 68 -0.57 3.48 -1.72
N VAL A 69 -1.29 3.36 -0.61
CA VAL A 69 -1.86 4.49 0.14
C VAL A 69 -0.98 4.77 1.35
N PRO A 70 -0.18 5.86 1.35
CA PRO A 70 0.79 6.14 2.42
C PRO A 70 0.19 6.81 3.65
N PHE A 71 -1.14 6.92 3.73
CA PHE A 71 -1.84 7.58 4.80
C PHE A 71 -2.81 6.63 5.49
N GLY A 72 -2.71 6.56 6.81
CA GLY A 72 -3.65 5.83 7.64
C GLY A 72 -4.53 6.74 8.49
N TYR A 73 -5.38 6.11 9.30
CA TYR A 73 -6.07 6.80 10.38
C TYR A 73 -5.10 7.21 11.50
N ARG A 74 -5.58 8.08 12.40
CA ARG A 74 -4.83 8.62 13.53
C ARG A 74 -4.19 7.51 14.38
N SER A 75 -2.88 7.62 14.58
CA SER A 75 -2.12 6.77 15.50
C SER A 75 -2.69 6.86 16.92
N ARG A 76 -2.86 5.70 17.58
CA ARG A 76 -3.40 5.59 18.94
C ARG A 76 -2.30 5.17 19.91
N PRO A 77 -2.29 5.68 21.16
CA PRO A 77 -1.29 5.29 22.16
C PRO A 77 -1.16 3.78 22.37
N GLY A 78 -2.27 3.03 22.29
CA GLY A 78 -2.28 1.58 22.49
C GLY A 78 -1.86 0.73 21.29
N SER A 79 -1.53 1.33 20.14
CA SER A 79 -1.18 0.57 18.93
C SER A 79 0.02 1.12 18.15
N GLY A 80 0.22 2.44 18.14
CA GLY A 80 1.26 3.11 17.34
C GLY A 80 1.97 4.26 18.06
N GLY A 81 1.85 4.33 19.40
CA GLY A 81 2.47 5.38 20.22
C GLY A 81 1.70 6.71 20.28
N GLY A 82 0.92 7.02 19.25
CA GLY A 82 -0.03 8.13 19.23
C GLY A 82 0.38 9.31 18.35
N GLN A 83 -0.63 10.04 17.86
CA GLN A 83 -0.46 11.12 16.86
C GLN A 83 0.50 12.26 17.23
N HIS A 84 0.79 12.43 18.52
CA HIS A 84 1.61 13.54 19.00
C HIS A 84 3.10 13.37 18.68
N ILE A 85 3.53 12.17 18.26
CA ILE A 85 4.93 11.88 17.94
C ILE A 85 5.26 12.44 16.54
N PRO A 86 6.31 13.27 16.40
CA PRO A 86 6.70 13.88 15.12
C PRO A 86 6.98 12.86 14.01
N GLY A 87 6.66 13.23 12.77
CA GLY A 87 6.80 12.37 11.59
C GLY A 87 5.55 11.56 11.24
N THR A 88 4.60 11.41 12.18
CA THR A 88 3.32 10.72 11.91
C THR A 88 2.36 11.62 11.14
N LEU A 89 1.96 11.21 9.93
CA LEU A 89 0.98 11.87 9.07
C LEU A 89 -0.27 11.00 8.97
N SER A 90 -1.41 11.54 9.40
CA SER A 90 -2.66 10.76 9.44
C SER A 90 -3.84 11.58 8.95
N LEU A 91 -4.80 10.87 8.36
CA LEU A 91 -6.06 11.43 7.93
C LEU A 91 -7.11 11.31 9.04
N ARG A 92 -8.13 12.18 8.94
CA ARG A 92 -9.38 11.97 9.68
C ARG A 92 -10.06 10.69 9.17
N ALA A 93 -10.82 10.02 10.03
CA ALA A 93 -11.54 8.81 9.64
C ALA A 93 -12.43 9.06 8.41
N THR A 94 -13.17 10.17 8.39
CA THR A 94 -14.05 10.51 7.25
C THR A 94 -13.29 10.78 5.96
N THR A 95 -12.11 11.42 6.03
CA THR A 95 -11.27 11.65 4.85
C THR A 95 -10.64 10.35 4.35
N TYR A 96 -10.22 9.47 5.27
CA TYR A 96 -9.67 8.18 4.92
C TYR A 96 -10.72 7.25 4.31
N ILE A 97 -11.94 7.22 4.86
CA ILE A 97 -13.07 6.47 4.30
C ILE A 97 -13.43 7.00 2.91
N ALA A 98 -13.61 8.32 2.75
CA ALA A 98 -13.93 8.90 1.45
C ALA A 98 -12.85 8.58 0.39
N LEU A 99 -11.57 8.60 0.75
CA LEU A 99 -10.49 8.22 -0.15
C LEU A 99 -10.58 6.76 -0.62
N LEU A 100 -11.08 5.84 0.22
CA LEU A 100 -11.23 4.42 -0.15
C LEU A 100 -12.55 4.13 -0.88
N GLU A 101 -13.55 5.02 -0.75
CA GLU A 101 -14.83 4.93 -1.46
C GLU A 101 -14.73 5.43 -2.91
N ASP A 102 -13.85 6.40 -3.17
CA ASP A 102 -13.52 6.93 -4.51
C ASP A 102 -12.70 5.92 -5.36
#